data_AF-A0A9E7GBL6-F1
#
_entry.id   AF-A0A9E7GBL6-F1
#
_cell.length_a   1.000
_cell.length_b   1.000
_cell.length_c   1.000
_cell.angle_alpha   90.00
_cell.angle_beta   90.00
_cell.angle_gamma   90.00
#
_symmetry.space_group_name_H-M   'P 1'
#
loop_
_entity.id
_entity.type
_entity.pdbx_description
1 polymer ?
#
loop_
_entity_poly.entity_id
_entity_poly.type
_entity_poly.pdbx_seq_one_letter_code
_entity_poly.pdbx_strand_id
1 'polypeptide(L)'
;MEMRAREKTGLARDLTPPIPPLAAALHRRFLPSHCSSCFRPLDSFLPCAACRGAARYCSAACSAADSSAHIASGECCLLRDHHPDGDTSELRAALRLLHSLETLGMGILPPASLPDRPRRIAGLLASGLEKVLEEGGEVAERIMEGAALMSLARGRGRSREADFDGGAASPEVVLWAVLTNSVEVHISEVGALGVAVYGPGFSWFNHSCVPNACYRFESGYRFGEPGPASPESFLASSAAAGVAIDAWNAWIYGESRLACGFSKFGPRVTVRSIKPIMKGEEVCVTYIDLLQPKVKRQDDLWEKYRFVCCCGRCSASSPLYMDFVLNCDARELSVDNCSNSTDPCCEEFADILDQAITDYTLDENPEACCEKLESMLFCSSQDKEFQAGGRIKLHALHHLSLNAYITLSSAYRTRLFNLLAISLDEGNNSEAFKMGRAAASYSLLLAGTVHHLFLSEPSLIATTAHFLISAAESTRGILRIPGWSLNANQCKSDVDSVLCHYQSIMMEHSLDECKATSLRFLGCISEILSRTWPFLTEGLSYLESINSPADFSWLGPNVISPQCFANPREISDFIDNDCSGCRHHEDISIEDKRRFLFQLVVHCFAYGRYLASICYGPQCYLADHVEIMLHGFL
;
A
#
# COMPACT_ATOMS: atom_id res chain seq x y z
N MET A 1 -17.69 13.56 -11.58
CA MET A 1 -17.41 12.46 -12.53
C MET A 1 -17.27 11.22 -11.68
N GLU A 2 -17.81 10.11 -12.12
CA GLU A 2 -17.81 8.84 -11.39
C GLU A 2 -17.75 7.70 -12.41
N MET A 3 -17.04 6.64 -12.06
CA MET A 3 -16.93 5.43 -12.86
C MET A 3 -17.96 4.42 -12.37
N ARG A 4 -18.80 3.89 -13.27
CA ARG A 4 -19.83 2.90 -12.95
C ARG A 4 -19.62 1.61 -13.76
N ALA A 5 -19.93 0.47 -13.15
CA ALA A 5 -19.85 -0.82 -13.81
C ALA A 5 -20.87 -0.93 -14.95
N ARG A 6 -20.43 -1.39 -16.13
CA ARG A 6 -21.27 -1.53 -17.33
C ARG A 6 -22.15 -2.77 -17.29
N GLU A 7 -21.71 -3.77 -16.55
CA GLU A 7 -22.38 -5.05 -16.35
C GLU A 7 -22.14 -5.56 -14.94
N LYS A 8 -22.77 -6.68 -14.58
CA LYS A 8 -22.52 -7.34 -13.30
C LYS A 8 -21.13 -7.98 -13.36
N THR A 9 -20.26 -7.63 -12.43
CA THR A 9 -18.89 -8.15 -12.36
C THR A 9 -18.68 -8.93 -11.05
N GLY A 10 -18.05 -10.09 -11.15
CA GLY A 10 -17.69 -10.91 -9.99
C GLY A 10 -16.46 -10.38 -9.24
N LEU A 11 -16.04 -11.12 -8.21
CA LEU A 11 -14.76 -10.90 -7.52
C LEU A 11 -13.58 -11.18 -8.46
N ALA A 12 -12.44 -10.51 -8.24
CA ALA A 12 -11.19 -10.74 -8.94
C ALA A 12 -11.29 -10.57 -10.46
N ARG A 13 -11.93 -9.50 -10.94
CA ARG A 13 -12.06 -9.19 -12.37
C ARG A 13 -11.40 -7.85 -12.69
N ASP A 14 -10.57 -7.83 -13.73
CA ASP A 14 -10.00 -6.58 -14.23
C ASP A 14 -11.13 -5.75 -14.86
N LEU A 15 -11.30 -4.53 -14.37
CA LEU A 15 -12.35 -3.58 -14.77
C LEU A 15 -11.87 -2.65 -15.90
N THR A 16 -10.56 -2.55 -16.08
CA THR A 16 -9.90 -1.75 -17.11
C THR A 16 -8.81 -2.57 -17.81
N PRO A 17 -8.44 -2.24 -19.05
CA PRO A 17 -7.15 -2.66 -19.60
C PRO A 17 -5.99 -1.98 -18.82
N PRO A 18 -4.72 -2.36 -19.07
CA PRO A 18 -3.56 -1.65 -18.54
C PRO A 18 -3.41 -0.23 -19.10
N ILE A 19 -3.78 0.77 -18.30
CA ILE A 19 -3.85 2.19 -18.66
C ILE A 19 -2.44 2.82 -18.57
N PRO A 20 -1.93 3.48 -19.63
CA PRO A 20 -0.65 4.20 -19.58
C PRO A 20 -0.75 5.54 -18.82
N PRO A 21 0.35 6.01 -18.20
CA PRO A 21 0.36 7.29 -17.51
C PRO A 21 0.46 8.45 -18.48
N LEU A 22 -0.08 9.61 -18.09
CA LEU A 22 0.12 10.90 -18.75
C LEU A 22 1.49 11.50 -18.46
N ALA A 23 1.96 11.27 -17.25
CA ALA A 23 3.26 11.66 -16.76
C ALA A 23 3.66 10.70 -15.66
N ALA A 24 4.92 10.33 -15.63
CA ALA A 24 5.50 9.54 -14.55
C ALA A 24 6.95 9.98 -14.32
N ALA A 25 7.39 9.96 -13.07
CA ALA A 25 8.76 10.26 -12.68
C ALA A 25 9.18 9.38 -11.50
N LEU A 26 10.38 8.80 -11.58
CA LEU A 26 10.98 8.03 -10.47
C LEU A 26 11.13 8.92 -9.23
N HIS A 27 11.12 8.34 -8.04
CA HIS A 27 11.69 9.00 -6.87
C HIS A 27 13.20 9.17 -7.07
N ARG A 28 13.76 10.27 -6.57
CA ARG A 28 15.18 10.61 -6.77
C ARG A 28 16.13 9.47 -6.34
N ARG A 29 15.82 8.77 -5.24
CA ARG A 29 16.59 7.62 -4.72
C ARG A 29 16.72 6.47 -5.74
N PHE A 30 15.81 6.35 -6.68
CA PHE A 30 15.80 5.27 -7.69
C PHE A 30 16.36 5.69 -9.05
N LEU A 31 16.66 6.97 -9.29
CA LEU A 31 17.29 7.43 -10.53
C LEU A 31 18.61 6.70 -10.87
N PRO A 32 19.49 6.38 -9.88
CA PRO A 32 20.73 5.67 -10.19
C PRO A 32 20.52 4.20 -10.57
N SER A 33 19.47 3.56 -10.04
CA SER A 33 19.28 2.10 -10.09
C SER A 33 18.16 1.65 -11.02
N HIS A 34 17.30 2.55 -11.49
CA HIS A 34 16.14 2.21 -12.32
C HIS A 34 16.06 3.06 -13.59
N CYS A 35 15.50 2.46 -14.65
CA CYS A 35 15.26 3.11 -15.92
C CYS A 35 14.26 4.25 -15.77
N SER A 36 14.63 5.47 -16.16
CA SER A 36 13.77 6.66 -16.08
C SER A 36 12.52 6.58 -16.98
N SER A 37 12.52 5.69 -17.97
CA SER A 37 11.38 5.46 -18.88
C SER A 37 10.44 4.36 -18.38
N CYS A 38 10.96 3.18 -18.02
CA CYS A 38 10.15 1.98 -17.74
C CYS A 38 10.18 1.49 -16.30
N PHE A 39 10.93 2.17 -15.43
CA PHE A 39 11.06 1.89 -14.00
C PHE A 39 11.63 0.51 -13.66
N ARG A 40 12.24 -0.19 -14.63
CA ARG A 40 12.93 -1.46 -14.35
C ARG A 40 14.31 -1.23 -13.74
N PRO A 41 14.78 -2.14 -12.86
CA PRO A 41 16.16 -2.14 -12.39
C PRO A 41 17.15 -2.14 -13.56
N LEU A 42 18.31 -1.50 -13.36
CA LEU A 42 19.36 -1.37 -14.35
C LEU A 42 20.55 -2.26 -14.02
N ASP A 43 20.76 -3.30 -14.82
CA ASP A 43 22.03 -4.05 -14.82
C ASP A 43 23.10 -3.33 -15.65
N SER A 44 22.67 -2.74 -16.77
CA SER A 44 23.46 -1.87 -17.64
C SER A 44 22.58 -0.70 -18.11
N PHE A 45 23.20 0.44 -18.40
CA PHE A 45 22.43 1.65 -18.70
C PHE A 45 23.07 2.57 -19.74
N LEU A 46 22.19 3.33 -20.41
CA LEU A 46 22.53 4.47 -21.25
C LEU A 46 22.21 5.76 -20.48
N PRO A 47 23.21 6.58 -20.12
CA PRO A 47 22.97 7.84 -19.43
C PRO A 47 22.57 8.97 -20.39
N CYS A 48 21.71 9.89 -19.94
CA CYS A 48 21.49 11.16 -20.63
C CYS A 48 22.68 12.10 -20.42
N ALA A 49 23.39 12.46 -21.50
CA ALA A 49 24.55 13.35 -21.42
C ALA A 49 24.18 14.78 -20.97
N ALA A 50 23.00 15.28 -21.34
CA ALA A 50 22.58 16.66 -21.08
C ALA A 50 22.34 16.95 -19.59
N CYS A 51 21.86 15.97 -18.82
CA CYS A 51 21.73 16.06 -17.36
C CYS A 51 22.84 15.31 -16.61
N ARG A 52 24.02 15.14 -17.23
CA ARG A 52 25.21 14.52 -16.62
C ARG A 52 24.96 13.10 -16.08
N GLY A 53 24.08 12.34 -16.73
CA GLY A 53 23.75 10.96 -16.39
C GLY A 53 22.80 10.79 -15.20
N ALA A 54 22.09 11.87 -14.81
CA ALA A 54 21.04 11.79 -13.79
C ALA A 54 19.87 10.89 -14.26
N ALA A 55 19.42 11.05 -15.51
CA ALA A 55 18.48 10.14 -16.14
C ALA A 55 19.24 8.98 -16.81
N ARG A 56 18.75 7.74 -16.61
CA ARG A 56 19.37 6.50 -17.08
C ARG A 56 18.34 5.60 -17.74
N TYR A 57 18.73 4.88 -18.79
CA TYR A 57 17.82 4.04 -19.57
C TYR A 57 18.37 2.64 -19.76
N CYS A 58 17.51 1.61 -19.69
CA CYS A 58 17.93 0.22 -19.90
C CYS A 58 18.21 -0.11 -21.38
N SER A 59 17.76 0.72 -22.32
CA SER A 59 17.92 0.48 -23.76
C SER A 59 17.79 1.77 -24.58
N ALA A 60 18.27 1.74 -25.83
CA ALA A 60 18.10 2.84 -26.77
C ALA A 60 16.62 3.14 -27.06
N ALA A 61 15.76 2.11 -27.04
CA ALA A 61 14.32 2.27 -27.20
C ALA A 61 13.69 3.07 -26.04
N CYS A 62 14.07 2.78 -24.80
CA CYS A 62 13.63 3.54 -23.62
C CYS A 62 14.14 4.99 -23.66
N SER A 63 15.40 5.19 -24.04
CA SER A 63 15.98 6.54 -24.19
C SER A 63 15.24 7.36 -25.25
N ALA A 64 15.01 6.78 -26.44
CA ALA A 64 14.28 7.43 -27.52
C ALA A 64 12.83 7.75 -27.16
N ALA A 65 12.13 6.82 -26.48
CA ALA A 65 10.74 7.00 -26.06
C ALA A 65 10.57 8.07 -24.96
N ASP A 66 11.54 8.23 -24.06
CA ASP A 66 11.48 9.22 -22.97
C ASP A 66 12.00 10.60 -23.38
N SER A 67 12.82 10.69 -24.44
CA SER A 67 13.54 11.89 -24.85
C SER A 67 12.68 13.17 -24.92
N SER A 68 11.49 13.10 -25.52
CA SER A 68 10.56 14.25 -25.60
C SER A 68 10.07 14.67 -24.21
N ALA A 69 9.57 13.72 -23.41
CA ALA A 69 9.07 13.98 -22.07
C ALA A 69 10.19 14.43 -21.11
N HIS A 70 11.43 14.01 -21.32
CA HIS A 70 12.58 14.37 -20.50
C HIS A 70 13.18 15.73 -20.89
N ILE A 71 13.44 15.97 -22.17
CA ILE A 71 14.17 17.16 -22.63
C ILE A 71 13.22 18.34 -22.83
N ALA A 72 12.16 18.16 -23.61
CA ALA A 72 11.28 19.26 -24.02
C ALA A 72 10.40 19.78 -22.86
N SER A 73 10.13 18.94 -21.86
CA SER A 73 9.43 19.36 -20.65
C SER A 73 10.23 20.30 -19.75
N GLY A 74 11.56 20.36 -19.89
CA GLY A 74 12.46 21.05 -18.96
C GLY A 74 12.94 20.17 -17.80
N GLU A 75 12.50 18.91 -17.67
CA GLU A 75 12.96 17.99 -16.62
C GLU A 75 14.48 17.78 -16.68
N CYS A 76 15.04 17.64 -17.89
CA CYS A 76 16.48 17.51 -18.09
C CYS A 76 17.26 18.71 -17.52
N CYS A 77 16.71 19.93 -17.63
CA CYS A 77 17.32 21.12 -17.04
C CYS A 77 17.19 21.11 -15.52
N LEU A 78 16.03 20.72 -14.99
CA LEU A 78 15.81 20.60 -13.55
C LEU A 78 16.81 19.61 -12.92
N LEU A 79 16.98 18.42 -13.51
CA LEU A 79 17.92 17.42 -13.01
C LEU A 79 19.40 17.84 -13.12
N ARG A 80 19.73 18.74 -14.06
CA ARG A 80 21.10 19.25 -14.25
C ARG A 80 21.44 20.36 -13.24
N ASP A 81 20.50 21.27 -13.01
CA ASP A 81 20.77 22.55 -12.34
C ASP A 81 20.31 22.57 -10.87
N HIS A 82 19.31 21.74 -10.53
CA HIS A 82 18.73 21.71 -9.19
C HIS A 82 19.13 20.44 -8.44
N HIS A 83 19.83 20.64 -7.32
CA HIS A 83 20.10 19.64 -6.30
C HIS A 83 19.40 20.03 -5.00
N PRO A 84 18.05 20.06 -4.92
CA PRO A 84 17.40 20.30 -3.63
C PRO A 84 17.76 19.18 -2.66
N ASP A 85 17.80 19.49 -1.36
CA ASP A 85 17.80 18.50 -0.29
C ASP A 85 16.39 17.88 -0.23
N GLY A 86 16.07 17.01 -1.20
CA GLY A 86 14.73 16.45 -1.30
C GLY A 86 14.43 15.74 -2.62
N ASP A 87 13.28 15.07 -2.64
CA ASP A 87 12.74 14.44 -3.84
C ASP A 87 12.06 15.47 -4.75
N THR A 88 12.26 15.32 -6.06
CA THR A 88 11.71 16.19 -7.10
C THR A 88 10.72 15.47 -8.01
N SER A 89 10.36 14.22 -7.69
CA SER A 89 9.48 13.37 -8.49
C SER A 89 8.18 14.07 -8.91
N GLU A 90 7.49 14.77 -8.00
CA GLU A 90 6.26 15.50 -8.30
C GLU A 90 6.49 16.70 -9.24
N LEU A 91 7.55 17.48 -9.02
CA LEU A 91 7.91 18.59 -9.91
C LEU A 91 8.27 18.08 -11.32
N ARG A 92 9.01 16.97 -11.40
CA ARG A 92 9.35 16.32 -12.68
C ARG A 92 8.13 15.75 -13.37
N ALA A 93 7.21 15.14 -12.62
CA ALA A 93 5.92 14.69 -13.14
C ALA A 93 5.07 15.88 -13.62
N ALA A 94 5.09 17.02 -12.93
CA ALA A 94 4.36 18.23 -13.33
C ALA A 94 4.92 18.86 -14.61
N LEU A 95 6.25 18.92 -14.77
CA LEU A 95 6.89 19.34 -16.02
C LEU A 95 6.49 18.42 -17.18
N ARG A 96 6.58 17.10 -16.97
CA ARG A 96 6.17 16.08 -17.95
C ARG A 96 4.68 16.21 -18.31
N LEU A 97 3.82 16.41 -17.32
CA LEU A 97 2.37 16.59 -17.50
C LEU A 97 2.06 17.85 -18.31
N LEU A 98 2.66 18.99 -17.96
CA LEU A 98 2.47 20.24 -18.68
C LEU A 98 2.84 20.09 -20.16
N HIS A 99 3.97 19.44 -20.46
CA HIS A 99 4.40 19.14 -21.83
C HIS A 99 3.42 18.21 -22.57
N SER A 100 2.92 17.17 -21.89
CA SER A 100 1.89 16.28 -22.44
C SER A 100 0.60 17.05 -22.78
N LEU A 101 0.13 17.92 -21.88
CA LEU A 101 -1.07 18.74 -22.09
C LEU A 101 -0.93 19.69 -23.27
N GLU A 102 0.21 20.37 -23.39
CA GLU A 102 0.54 21.26 -24.51
C GLU A 102 0.58 20.49 -25.84
N THR A 103 1.21 19.32 -25.87
CA THR A 103 1.34 18.53 -27.11
C THR A 103 0.01 17.94 -27.57
N LEU A 104 -0.89 17.59 -26.63
CA LEU A 104 -2.19 17.00 -26.95
C LEU A 104 -3.25 18.05 -27.31
N GLY A 105 -2.96 19.34 -27.15
CA GLY A 105 -3.96 20.40 -27.34
C GLY A 105 -5.16 20.28 -26.39
N MET A 106 -5.00 19.55 -25.27
CA MET A 106 -6.06 19.27 -24.30
C MET A 106 -6.24 20.48 -23.38
N GLY A 107 -6.93 21.48 -23.90
CA GLY A 107 -7.72 22.47 -23.15
C GLY A 107 -7.04 23.06 -21.91
N ILE A 108 -6.29 24.13 -22.16
CA ILE A 108 -5.51 24.86 -21.18
C ILE A 108 -6.29 25.98 -20.46
N LEU A 109 -7.57 26.18 -20.78
CA LEU A 109 -8.48 26.95 -19.94
C LEU A 109 -9.73 26.11 -19.66
N PRO A 110 -10.28 26.13 -18.45
CA PRO A 110 -11.64 25.68 -18.28
C PRO A 110 -12.53 26.61 -19.13
N PRO A 111 -13.45 26.09 -19.99
CA PRO A 111 -14.60 26.90 -20.35
C PRO A 111 -15.20 27.40 -19.04
N ALA A 112 -15.50 28.69 -18.92
CA ALA A 112 -16.08 29.30 -17.73
C ALA A 112 -17.24 28.42 -17.23
N SER A 113 -16.96 27.51 -16.29
CA SER A 113 -17.89 26.48 -15.90
C SER A 113 -18.73 27.03 -14.78
N LEU A 114 -20.03 26.74 -14.84
CA LEU A 114 -21.03 27.14 -13.86
C LEU A 114 -20.49 27.09 -12.42
N PRO A 115 -20.88 28.04 -11.55
CA PRO A 115 -20.31 28.24 -10.21
C PRO A 115 -20.28 27.01 -9.28
N ASP A 116 -20.99 25.91 -9.62
CA ASP A 116 -21.11 24.71 -8.80
C ASP A 116 -20.30 23.48 -9.27
N ARG A 117 -19.41 23.58 -10.27
CA ARG A 117 -18.62 22.42 -10.74
C ARG A 117 -17.12 22.51 -10.41
N PRO A 118 -16.48 21.43 -9.94
CA PRO A 118 -15.05 21.42 -9.62
C PRO A 118 -14.21 21.67 -10.88
N ARG A 119 -13.24 22.60 -10.78
CA ARG A 119 -12.26 22.90 -11.82
C ARG A 119 -11.44 21.65 -12.16
N ARG A 120 -11.25 21.38 -13.45
CA ARG A 120 -10.47 20.24 -13.96
C ARG A 120 -9.61 20.65 -15.16
N ILE A 121 -8.44 20.04 -15.29
CA ILE A 121 -7.57 20.17 -16.47
C ILE A 121 -7.39 18.78 -17.09
N ALA A 122 -7.76 18.63 -18.37
CA ALA A 122 -7.78 17.33 -19.06
C ALA A 122 -8.47 16.21 -18.26
N GLY A 123 -9.50 16.56 -17.48
CA GLY A 123 -10.26 15.63 -16.63
C GLY A 123 -9.65 15.37 -15.24
N LEU A 124 -8.42 15.80 -14.96
CA LEU A 124 -7.76 15.73 -13.65
C LEU A 124 -8.39 16.73 -12.69
N LEU A 125 -8.49 16.37 -11.40
CA LEU A 125 -8.96 17.28 -10.37
C LEU A 125 -7.98 18.45 -10.22
N ALA A 126 -8.47 19.68 -10.30
CA ALA A 126 -7.65 20.88 -10.10
C ALA A 126 -8.34 21.94 -9.23
N SER A 127 -9.50 21.60 -8.65
CA SER A 127 -10.23 22.47 -7.73
C SER A 127 -9.52 22.60 -6.40
N GLY A 128 -9.77 23.71 -5.69
CA GLY A 128 -9.28 23.92 -4.33
C GLY A 128 -7.94 24.65 -4.28
N LEU A 129 -7.24 24.82 -5.41
CA LEU A 129 -5.99 25.57 -5.45
C LEU A 129 -6.15 26.99 -4.92
N GLU A 130 -7.21 27.70 -5.31
CA GLU A 130 -7.42 29.09 -4.87
C GLU A 130 -7.50 29.17 -3.35
N LYS A 131 -8.24 28.26 -2.73
CA LYS A 131 -8.35 28.17 -1.26
C LYS A 131 -7.03 27.83 -0.60
N VAL A 132 -6.26 26.89 -1.16
CA VAL A 132 -4.94 26.53 -0.64
C VAL A 132 -3.99 27.73 -0.67
N LEU A 133 -3.99 28.50 -1.77
CA LEU A 133 -3.16 29.70 -1.88
C LEU A 133 -3.64 30.84 -0.97
N GLU A 134 -4.94 30.96 -0.74
CA GLU A 134 -5.53 31.91 0.22
C GLU A 134 -5.22 31.55 1.69
N GLU A 135 -5.29 30.26 2.03
CA GLU A 135 -4.96 29.72 3.37
C GLU A 135 -3.47 29.90 3.69
N GLY A 136 -2.59 29.84 2.68
CA GLY A 136 -1.16 29.95 2.85
C GLY A 136 -0.54 28.69 3.49
N GLY A 137 0.63 28.87 4.12
CA GLY A 137 1.38 27.78 4.76
C GLY A 137 2.25 26.97 3.81
N GLU A 138 2.85 25.90 4.33
CA GLU A 138 3.90 25.13 3.65
C GLU A 138 3.47 24.57 2.29
N VAL A 139 2.20 24.15 2.16
CA VAL A 139 1.66 23.61 0.91
C VAL A 139 1.59 24.70 -0.17
N ALA A 140 1.12 25.91 0.19
CA ALA A 140 1.04 27.03 -0.73
C ALA A 140 2.43 27.51 -1.16
N GLU A 141 3.37 27.60 -0.20
CA GLU A 141 4.78 27.93 -0.47
C GLU A 141 5.42 26.92 -1.42
N ARG A 142 5.26 25.62 -1.15
CA ARG A 142 5.75 24.54 -2.02
C ARG A 142 5.20 24.63 -3.44
N ILE A 143 3.92 24.99 -3.60
CA ILE A 143 3.31 25.17 -4.92
C ILE A 143 3.93 26.36 -5.66
N MET A 144 4.06 27.51 -4.99
CA MET A 144 4.59 28.73 -5.58
C MET A 144 6.08 28.59 -5.97
N GLU A 145 6.89 28.05 -5.06
CA GLU A 145 8.29 27.75 -5.33
C GLU A 145 8.44 26.72 -6.45
N GLY A 146 7.65 25.65 -6.39
CA GLY A 146 7.62 24.61 -7.42
C GLY A 146 7.27 25.17 -8.80
N ALA A 147 6.27 26.04 -8.89
CA ALA A 147 5.86 26.70 -10.13
C ALA A 147 6.96 27.62 -10.69
N ALA A 148 7.67 28.35 -9.84
CA ALA A 148 8.82 29.16 -10.23
C ALA A 148 9.97 28.30 -10.77
N LEU A 149 10.29 27.19 -10.11
CA LEU A 149 11.29 26.21 -10.56
C LEU A 149 10.91 25.59 -11.91
N MET A 150 9.64 25.23 -12.09
CA MET A 150 9.13 24.70 -13.35
C MET A 150 9.32 25.72 -14.48
N SER A 151 8.99 26.98 -14.23
CA SER A 151 9.10 28.07 -15.20
C SER A 151 10.56 28.33 -15.60
N LEU A 152 11.48 28.33 -14.63
CA LEU A 152 12.92 28.47 -14.86
C LEU A 152 13.48 27.31 -15.70
N ALA A 153 13.10 26.07 -15.35
CA ALA A 153 13.55 24.87 -16.05
C ALA A 153 13.11 24.84 -17.52
N ARG A 154 11.89 25.31 -17.82
CA ARG A 154 11.35 25.40 -19.18
C ARG A 154 11.94 26.55 -19.99
N GLY A 155 12.14 27.71 -19.38
CA GLY A 155 12.70 28.90 -20.04
C GLY A 155 14.11 28.70 -20.59
N ARG A 156 14.88 27.76 -20.01
CA ARG A 156 16.24 27.41 -20.47
C ARG A 156 16.27 26.41 -21.63
N GLY A 157 15.16 25.74 -21.92
CA GLY A 157 15.04 24.76 -23.01
C GLY A 157 14.45 25.31 -24.31
N ARG A 158 13.88 26.53 -24.29
CA ARG A 158 13.31 27.19 -25.48
C ARG A 158 14.33 28.17 -26.09
N SER A 159 14.62 27.99 -27.38
CA SER A 159 15.17 29.09 -28.19
C SER A 159 14.22 30.27 -28.13
N ARG A 160 14.77 31.47 -28.07
CA ARG A 160 14.15 32.76 -27.74
C ARG A 160 13.15 33.30 -28.79
N GLU A 161 12.50 32.42 -29.55
CA GLU A 161 11.59 32.74 -30.65
C GLU A 161 10.39 31.76 -30.65
N ALA A 162 9.47 31.95 -29.71
CA ALA A 162 8.08 31.53 -29.82
C ALA A 162 7.30 32.17 -28.66
N ASP A 163 6.96 33.45 -28.82
CA ASP A 163 5.88 34.07 -28.06
C ASP A 163 4.56 33.39 -28.50
N PHE A 164 4.24 32.26 -27.88
CA PHE A 164 2.86 31.80 -27.80
C PHE A 164 2.18 32.60 -26.69
N ASP A 165 1.75 33.81 -27.06
CA ASP A 165 0.75 34.57 -26.33
C ASP A 165 -0.60 33.83 -26.44
N GLY A 166 -1.22 33.56 -25.29
CA GLY A 166 -2.58 33.03 -25.20
C GLY A 166 -2.73 31.53 -24.98
N GLY A 167 -2.64 31.09 -23.71
CA GLY A 167 -3.26 29.84 -23.24
C GLY A 167 -2.32 28.67 -22.97
N ALA A 168 -1.29 28.85 -22.14
CA ALA A 168 -0.51 27.77 -21.49
C ALA A 168 -1.00 27.54 -20.03
N ALA A 169 -1.05 26.27 -19.56
CA ALA A 169 -1.65 25.96 -18.27
C ALA A 169 -0.70 26.48 -17.20
N SER A 170 -1.20 27.28 -16.26
CA SER A 170 -0.36 27.86 -15.21
C SER A 170 0.37 26.75 -14.44
N PRO A 171 1.70 26.80 -14.30
CA PRO A 171 2.48 25.77 -13.61
C PRO A 171 1.94 25.39 -12.23
N GLU A 172 1.36 26.34 -11.50
CA GLU A 172 0.71 26.18 -10.20
C GLU A 172 -0.44 25.18 -10.28
N VAL A 173 -1.31 25.31 -11.29
CA VAL A 173 -2.48 24.43 -11.45
C VAL A 173 -2.05 23.04 -11.92
N VAL A 174 -1.01 22.94 -12.75
CA VAL A 174 -0.49 21.63 -13.15
C VAL A 174 0.19 20.92 -11.98
N LEU A 175 1.00 21.64 -11.19
CA LEU A 175 1.62 21.08 -9.99
C LEU A 175 0.56 20.64 -8.99
N TRP A 176 -0.47 21.45 -8.76
CA TRP A 176 -1.62 21.08 -7.93
C TRP A 176 -2.35 19.83 -8.47
N ALA A 177 -2.55 19.72 -9.78
CA ALA A 177 -3.13 18.54 -10.38
C ALA A 177 -2.26 17.29 -10.15
N VAL A 178 -0.93 17.41 -10.16
CA VAL A 178 -0.03 16.30 -9.79
C VAL A 178 -0.18 15.93 -8.31
N LEU A 179 -0.15 16.92 -7.41
CA LEU A 179 -0.26 16.69 -5.96
C LEU A 179 -1.58 15.99 -5.57
N THR A 180 -2.66 16.29 -6.30
CA THR A 180 -3.99 15.75 -6.03
C THR A 180 -4.35 14.48 -6.78
N ASN A 181 -3.74 14.19 -7.95
CA ASN A 181 -4.12 13.06 -8.79
C ASN A 181 -3.00 12.03 -8.99
N SER A 182 -1.78 12.29 -8.53
CA SER A 182 -0.70 11.32 -8.65
C SER A 182 -0.86 10.16 -7.66
N VAL A 183 -0.41 8.99 -8.10
CA VAL A 183 -0.34 7.77 -7.29
C VAL A 183 1.10 7.27 -7.24
N GLU A 184 1.47 6.65 -6.11
CA GLU A 184 2.77 6.01 -5.93
C GLU A 184 2.83 4.67 -6.67
N VAL A 185 3.83 4.52 -7.51
CA VAL A 185 4.01 3.39 -8.41
C VAL A 185 4.74 2.25 -7.71
N HIS A 186 4.05 1.15 -7.52
CA HIS A 186 4.57 -0.07 -6.89
C HIS A 186 4.59 -1.23 -7.91
N ILE A 187 5.77 -1.48 -8.51
CA ILE A 187 5.97 -2.57 -9.50
C ILE A 187 6.86 -3.70 -8.93
N SER A 188 7.49 -3.47 -7.78
CA SER A 188 8.36 -4.43 -7.11
C SER A 188 8.33 -4.21 -5.60
N GLU A 189 8.96 -5.12 -4.86
CA GLU A 189 9.06 -5.10 -3.39
C GLU A 189 9.97 -4.00 -2.82
N VAL A 190 10.65 -3.24 -3.69
CA VAL A 190 11.61 -2.21 -3.26
C VAL A 190 10.89 -0.93 -2.76
N GLY A 191 9.56 -0.97 -2.69
CA GLY A 191 8.68 0.14 -2.29
C GLY A 191 8.21 0.98 -3.48
N ALA A 192 7.58 2.12 -3.18
CA ALA A 192 7.16 3.10 -4.18
C ALA A 192 8.37 3.55 -5.02
N LEU A 193 8.37 3.28 -6.33
CA LEU A 193 9.48 3.61 -7.23
C LEU A 193 9.43 5.04 -7.77
N GLY A 194 8.24 5.63 -7.80
CA GLY A 194 8.00 6.98 -8.31
C GLY A 194 6.53 7.36 -8.24
N VAL A 195 6.20 8.52 -8.79
CA VAL A 195 4.83 9.02 -8.91
C VAL A 195 4.36 8.99 -10.37
N ALA A 196 3.08 8.70 -10.59
CA ALA A 196 2.46 8.72 -11.91
C ALA A 196 1.08 9.35 -11.87
N VAL A 197 0.74 10.10 -12.92
CA VAL A 197 -0.58 10.70 -13.14
C VAL A 197 -1.21 10.02 -14.35
N TYR A 198 -2.46 9.60 -14.20
CA TYR A 198 -3.22 8.94 -15.25
C TYR A 198 -4.44 9.79 -15.63
N GLY A 199 -4.84 9.72 -16.90
CA GLY A 199 -5.99 10.48 -17.39
C GLY A 199 -7.34 10.01 -16.83
N PRO A 200 -8.46 10.48 -17.38
CA PRO A 200 -9.82 10.08 -16.99
C PRO A 200 -9.97 8.57 -16.80
N GLY A 201 -9.35 7.77 -17.69
CA GLY A 201 -9.28 6.31 -17.63
C GLY A 201 -9.10 5.71 -16.23
N PHE A 202 -8.35 6.40 -15.36
CA PHE A 202 -8.11 6.00 -13.97
C PHE A 202 -8.47 7.09 -12.95
N SER A 203 -8.20 8.37 -13.24
CA SER A 203 -8.41 9.49 -12.29
C SER A 203 -9.88 9.76 -11.94
N TRP A 204 -10.84 9.08 -12.58
CA TRP A 204 -12.28 9.22 -12.29
C TRP A 204 -12.85 8.13 -11.39
N PHE A 205 -12.06 7.11 -11.00
CA PHE A 205 -12.46 6.18 -9.94
C PHE A 205 -12.40 6.91 -8.60
N ASN A 206 -13.57 7.19 -8.03
CA ASN A 206 -13.68 7.95 -6.79
C ASN A 206 -13.22 7.14 -5.56
N HIS A 207 -13.01 7.87 -4.48
CA HIS A 207 -12.72 7.29 -3.17
C HIS A 207 -13.95 6.66 -2.53
N SER A 208 -13.75 5.54 -1.84
CA SER A 208 -14.62 5.05 -0.77
C SER A 208 -13.78 4.45 0.35
N CYS A 209 -14.23 4.58 1.60
CA CYS A 209 -13.59 3.93 2.75
C CYS A 209 -14.04 2.46 2.92
N VAL A 210 -14.92 2.00 2.03
CA VAL A 210 -15.36 0.61 1.85
C VAL A 210 -15.32 0.26 0.37
N PRO A 211 -14.14 0.36 -0.28
CA PRO A 211 -14.03 0.22 -1.73
C PRO A 211 -14.48 -1.17 -2.20
N ASN A 212 -14.92 -1.22 -3.46
CA ASN A 212 -15.27 -2.45 -4.17
C ASN A 212 -14.25 -2.80 -5.27
N ALA A 213 -13.27 -1.94 -5.51
CA ALA A 213 -12.13 -2.19 -6.38
C ALA A 213 -10.81 -1.75 -5.74
N CYS A 214 -9.71 -2.33 -6.21
CA CYS A 214 -8.35 -1.85 -5.98
C CYS A 214 -7.62 -1.74 -7.32
N TYR A 215 -6.35 -1.36 -7.31
CA TYR A 215 -5.55 -1.28 -8.53
C TYR A 215 -4.13 -1.80 -8.31
N ARG A 216 -3.47 -2.14 -9.42
CA ARG A 216 -2.07 -2.56 -9.45
C ARG A 216 -1.31 -1.85 -10.55
N PHE A 217 0.01 -1.85 -10.43
CA PHE A 217 0.89 -1.43 -11.50
C PHE A 217 1.54 -2.62 -12.19
N GLU A 218 1.73 -2.48 -13.49
CA GLU A 218 2.42 -3.44 -14.34
C GLU A 218 3.48 -2.73 -15.18
N SER A 219 4.61 -3.40 -15.40
CA SER A 219 5.67 -2.90 -16.28
C SER A 219 5.18 -2.89 -17.74
N GLY A 220 5.18 -1.74 -18.40
CA GLY A 220 4.72 -1.57 -19.79
C GLY A 220 5.42 -2.44 -20.86
N TYR A 221 6.59 -3.02 -20.55
CA TYR A 221 7.34 -3.92 -21.46
C TYR A 221 6.85 -5.39 -21.46
N ARG A 222 6.10 -5.87 -20.44
CA ARG A 222 5.67 -7.30 -20.37
C ARG A 222 4.69 -7.68 -21.49
N PHE A 223 4.04 -6.70 -22.10
CA PHE A 223 3.17 -6.90 -23.23
C PHE A 223 3.85 -6.24 -24.44
N GLY A 224 4.13 -7.01 -25.50
CA GLY A 224 4.42 -6.42 -26.82
C GLY A 224 3.35 -5.36 -27.16
N GLU A 225 3.65 -4.45 -28.09
CA GLU A 225 2.83 -3.24 -28.36
C GLU A 225 1.35 -3.47 -28.06
N PRO A 226 0.81 -2.90 -26.96
CA PRO A 226 -0.55 -3.20 -26.57
C PRO A 226 -1.47 -2.82 -27.72
N GLY A 227 -2.36 -3.75 -28.08
CA GLY A 227 -3.42 -3.46 -29.03
C GLY A 227 -4.19 -2.22 -28.57
N PRO A 228 -4.74 -1.42 -29.49
CA PRO A 228 -5.45 -0.19 -29.12
C PRO A 228 -6.55 -0.53 -28.11
N ALA A 229 -6.54 0.14 -26.96
CA ALA A 229 -7.59 -0.01 -25.96
C ALA A 229 -8.92 0.41 -26.61
N SER A 230 -9.85 -0.54 -26.75
CA SER A 230 -11.20 -0.23 -27.24
C SER A 230 -12.09 0.15 -26.04
N PRO A 231 -13.10 1.01 -26.22
CA PRO A 231 -14.08 1.28 -25.17
C PRO A 231 -14.76 0.01 -24.64
N GLU A 232 -14.80 -1.08 -25.42
CA GLU A 232 -15.35 -2.37 -25.04
C GLU A 232 -14.46 -3.13 -24.04
N SER A 233 -13.15 -2.83 -24.00
CA SER A 233 -12.22 -3.43 -23.03
C SER A 233 -12.39 -2.90 -21.59
N PHE A 234 -13.14 -1.81 -21.41
CA PHE A 234 -13.47 -1.24 -20.11
C PHE A 234 -14.82 -1.79 -19.61
N LEU A 235 -14.79 -2.47 -18.46
CA LEU A 235 -16.01 -2.91 -17.75
C LEU A 235 -16.58 -1.82 -16.84
N ALA A 236 -15.83 -0.74 -16.60
CA ALA A 236 -16.30 0.47 -15.94
C ALA A 236 -16.26 1.67 -16.90
N SER A 237 -17.31 2.50 -16.88
CA SER A 237 -17.39 3.70 -17.72
C SER A 237 -17.93 4.90 -16.96
N SER A 238 -17.66 6.10 -17.44
CA SER A 238 -18.22 7.33 -16.87
C SER A 238 -19.75 7.31 -16.87
N ALA A 239 -20.35 7.66 -15.74
CA ALA A 239 -21.81 7.79 -15.61
C ALA A 239 -22.39 9.05 -16.25
N ALA A 240 -21.53 10.02 -16.60
CA ALA A 240 -21.97 11.33 -17.02
C ALA A 240 -22.40 11.34 -18.50
N ALA A 241 -23.64 11.76 -18.78
CA ALA A 241 -24.16 11.95 -20.13
C ALA A 241 -23.60 13.25 -20.78
N GLY A 242 -23.51 13.25 -22.12
CA GLY A 242 -23.08 14.43 -22.91
C GLY A 242 -21.57 14.66 -22.87
N VAL A 243 -21.13 15.91 -22.68
CA VAL A 243 -19.73 16.36 -22.83
C VAL A 243 -18.70 15.48 -22.08
N ALA A 244 -19.08 14.85 -20.97
CA ALA A 244 -18.21 13.97 -20.20
C ALA A 244 -17.99 12.60 -20.87
N ILE A 245 -19.00 12.02 -21.52
CA ILE A 245 -18.86 10.80 -22.32
C ILE A 245 -18.08 11.09 -23.60
N ASP A 246 -18.27 12.28 -24.18
CA ASP A 246 -17.53 12.70 -25.38
C ASP A 246 -16.07 12.97 -25.04
N ALA A 247 -15.78 13.61 -23.90
CA ALA A 247 -14.42 13.78 -23.39
C ALA A 247 -13.76 12.43 -23.04
N TRP A 248 -14.51 11.51 -22.43
CA TRP A 248 -14.05 10.16 -22.13
C TRP A 248 -13.76 9.34 -23.40
N ASN A 249 -14.67 9.36 -24.38
CA ASN A 249 -14.50 8.66 -25.64
C ASN A 249 -13.36 9.28 -26.45
N ALA A 250 -13.30 10.62 -26.56
CA ALA A 250 -12.18 11.33 -27.17
C ALA A 250 -10.85 10.98 -26.49
N TRP A 251 -10.88 10.75 -25.16
CA TRP A 251 -9.72 10.28 -24.42
C TRP A 251 -9.32 8.84 -24.78
N ILE A 252 -10.23 7.87 -24.75
CA ILE A 252 -9.94 6.47 -25.11
C ILE A 252 -9.45 6.37 -26.56
N TYR A 253 -10.10 7.08 -27.49
CA TYR A 253 -9.65 7.10 -28.89
C TYR A 253 -8.32 7.87 -29.06
N GLY A 254 -8.05 8.86 -28.22
CA GLY A 254 -6.78 9.57 -28.12
C GLY A 254 -5.67 8.77 -27.40
N GLU A 255 -6.03 7.76 -26.60
CA GLU A 255 -5.12 6.91 -25.86
C GLU A 255 -4.24 6.07 -26.80
N SER A 256 -4.76 5.70 -27.97
CA SER A 256 -3.98 5.15 -29.07
C SER A 256 -2.92 6.14 -29.62
N ARG A 257 -3.10 7.45 -29.47
CA ARG A 257 -2.10 8.48 -29.81
C ARG A 257 -1.11 8.72 -28.67
N LEU A 258 -1.57 8.68 -27.42
CA LEU A 258 -0.75 8.76 -26.20
C LEU A 258 0.24 7.59 -26.08
N ALA A 259 -0.24 6.36 -26.34
CA ALA A 259 0.57 5.13 -26.35
C ALA A 259 1.67 5.14 -27.42
N CYS A 260 1.54 5.99 -28.46
CA CYS A 260 2.53 6.14 -29.52
C CYS A 260 3.63 7.18 -29.24
N GLY A 261 3.55 8.01 -28.18
CA GLY A 261 4.49 9.13 -28.02
C GLY A 261 4.93 9.50 -26.60
N PHE A 262 4.09 9.30 -25.56
CA PHE A 262 4.41 9.72 -24.19
C PHE A 262 4.37 8.52 -23.25
N SER A 263 5.46 8.30 -22.51
CA SER A 263 5.58 7.21 -21.54
C SER A 263 5.22 5.82 -22.09
N LYS A 264 5.60 5.52 -23.36
CA LYS A 264 5.33 4.24 -24.05
C LYS A 264 5.63 3.00 -23.18
N PHE A 265 6.74 3.04 -22.45
CA PHE A 265 7.19 1.96 -21.58
C PHE A 265 6.93 2.19 -20.09
N GLY A 266 6.22 3.27 -19.74
CA GLY A 266 5.95 3.66 -18.36
C GLY A 266 5.08 2.67 -17.59
N PRO A 267 4.92 2.88 -16.27
CA PRO A 267 4.10 2.03 -15.42
C PRO A 267 2.62 2.09 -15.81
N ARG A 268 2.02 0.94 -16.15
CA ARG A 268 0.59 0.86 -16.48
C ARG A 268 -0.23 0.53 -15.25
N VAL A 269 -1.43 1.09 -15.14
CA VAL A 269 -2.35 0.81 -14.03
C VAL A 269 -3.56 0.00 -14.50
N THR A 270 -3.95 -1.00 -13.72
CA THR A 270 -5.14 -1.83 -13.97
C THR A 270 -6.01 -1.82 -12.72
N VAL A 271 -7.29 -1.48 -12.87
CA VAL A 271 -8.29 -1.53 -11.78
C VAL A 271 -8.94 -2.91 -11.76
N ARG A 272 -9.12 -3.50 -10.58
CA ARG A 272 -9.65 -4.86 -10.39
C ARG A 272 -10.67 -4.88 -9.25
N SER A 273 -11.74 -5.67 -9.42
CA SER A 273 -12.78 -5.83 -8.40
C SER A 273 -12.31 -6.68 -7.21
N ILE A 274 -12.60 -6.22 -6.00
CA ILE A 274 -12.37 -6.93 -4.73
C ILE A 274 -13.68 -7.31 -4.02
N LYS A 275 -14.82 -6.95 -4.62
CA LYS A 275 -16.18 -7.36 -4.24
C LYS A 275 -16.99 -7.59 -5.52
N PRO A 276 -18.10 -8.35 -5.48
CA PRO A 276 -19.07 -8.34 -6.57
C PRO A 276 -19.62 -6.92 -6.78
N ILE A 277 -19.72 -6.48 -8.03
CA ILE A 277 -20.19 -5.14 -8.41
C ILE A 277 -21.40 -5.29 -9.34
N MET A 278 -22.50 -4.62 -9.00
CA MET A 278 -23.72 -4.65 -9.79
C MET A 278 -23.64 -3.69 -10.97
N LYS A 279 -24.36 -4.01 -12.06
CA LYS A 279 -24.48 -3.08 -13.21
C LYS A 279 -25.00 -1.72 -12.73
N GLY A 280 -24.28 -0.66 -13.09
CA GLY A 280 -24.59 0.72 -12.72
C GLY A 280 -24.14 1.12 -11.32
N GLU A 281 -23.59 0.20 -10.52
CA GLU A 281 -22.95 0.54 -9.25
C GLU A 281 -21.68 1.35 -9.50
N GLU A 282 -21.40 2.32 -8.63
CA GLU A 282 -20.16 3.09 -8.67
C GLU A 282 -18.97 2.19 -8.30
N VAL A 283 -17.90 2.30 -9.06
CA VAL A 283 -16.64 1.62 -8.79
C VAL A 283 -15.73 2.58 -8.03
N CYS A 284 -15.42 2.24 -6.79
CA CYS A 284 -14.59 3.06 -5.91
C CYS A 284 -13.33 2.32 -5.50
N VAL A 285 -12.23 3.06 -5.43
CA VAL A 285 -10.95 2.63 -4.84
C VAL A 285 -10.73 3.37 -3.53
N THR A 286 -9.71 2.99 -2.75
CA THR A 286 -9.27 3.82 -1.61
C THR A 286 -8.11 4.73 -2.02
N TYR A 287 -8.04 5.92 -1.41
CA TYR A 287 -6.98 6.92 -1.63
C TYR A 287 -6.07 7.05 -0.41
N ILE A 288 -6.48 6.46 0.71
CA ILE A 288 -5.91 6.62 2.03
C ILE A 288 -5.86 5.26 2.71
N ASP A 289 -5.18 5.21 3.86
CA ASP A 289 -5.22 4.05 4.74
C ASP A 289 -6.62 3.85 5.34
N LEU A 290 -7.07 2.60 5.37
CA LEU A 290 -8.37 2.19 5.90
C LEU A 290 -8.30 1.78 7.38
N LEU A 291 -7.11 1.54 7.92
CA LEU A 291 -6.84 1.13 9.30
C LEU A 291 -6.79 2.30 10.29
N GLN A 292 -7.57 3.34 10.02
CA GLN A 292 -7.66 4.55 10.82
C GLN A 292 -9.12 4.94 11.11
N PRO A 293 -9.38 5.67 12.21
CA PRO A 293 -10.72 6.11 12.58
C PRO A 293 -11.28 7.13 11.60
N LYS A 294 -12.60 7.32 11.63
CA LYS A 294 -13.32 8.23 10.72
C LYS A 294 -12.72 9.63 10.69
N VAL A 295 -12.36 10.21 11.84
CA VAL A 295 -11.81 11.58 11.91
C VAL A 295 -10.52 11.67 11.10
N LYS A 296 -9.54 10.80 11.40
CA LYS A 296 -8.27 10.81 10.67
C LYS A 296 -8.42 10.56 9.16
N ARG A 297 -9.30 9.63 8.78
CA ARG A 297 -9.64 9.40 7.37
C ARG A 297 -10.23 10.63 6.68
N GLN A 298 -11.03 11.44 7.38
CA GLN A 298 -11.57 12.69 6.81
C GLN A 298 -10.49 13.77 6.71
N ASP A 299 -9.59 13.85 7.69
CA ASP A 299 -8.49 14.80 7.69
C ASP A 299 -7.54 14.52 6.52
N ASP A 300 -7.09 13.28 6.33
CA ASP A 300 -6.21 12.88 5.22
C ASP A 300 -6.85 13.16 3.84
N LEU A 301 -8.16 12.95 3.73
CA LEU A 301 -8.90 13.26 2.50
C LEU A 301 -9.06 14.77 2.28
N TRP A 302 -9.27 15.54 3.34
CA TRP A 302 -9.39 16.99 3.27
C TRP A 302 -8.06 17.63 2.90
N GLU A 303 -6.98 17.29 3.61
CA GLU A 303 -5.65 17.86 3.42
C GLU A 303 -5.19 17.71 1.96
N LYS A 304 -5.29 16.49 1.42
CA LYS A 304 -4.79 16.15 0.09
C LYS A 304 -5.81 16.34 -1.04
N TYR A 305 -7.06 15.95 -0.85
CA TYR A 305 -8.07 15.89 -1.92
C TYR A 305 -9.20 16.92 -1.78
N ARG A 306 -9.25 17.65 -0.65
CA ARG A 306 -10.17 18.77 -0.41
C ARG A 306 -11.65 18.40 -0.55
N PHE A 307 -12.03 17.21 -0.09
CA PHE A 307 -13.42 16.78 0.01
C PHE A 307 -13.68 16.00 1.31
N VAL A 308 -14.96 15.93 1.70
CA VAL A 308 -15.43 15.13 2.83
C VAL A 308 -16.10 13.87 2.28
N CYS A 309 -15.68 12.70 2.75
CA CYS A 309 -16.22 11.42 2.30
C CYS A 309 -17.59 11.13 2.92
N CYS A 310 -18.57 10.79 2.10
CA CYS A 310 -19.93 10.43 2.50
C CYS A 310 -20.28 8.96 2.22
N CYS A 311 -19.28 8.07 2.10
CA CYS A 311 -19.51 6.64 1.87
C CYS A 311 -20.28 5.98 3.03
N GLY A 312 -20.78 4.74 2.84
CA GLY A 312 -21.57 4.03 3.86
C GLY A 312 -20.89 3.92 5.23
N ARG A 313 -19.56 3.80 5.28
CA ARG A 313 -18.78 3.80 6.53
C ARG A 313 -18.72 5.17 7.19
N CYS A 314 -18.55 6.25 6.41
CA CYS A 314 -18.50 7.61 6.96
C CYS A 314 -19.89 8.17 7.33
N SER A 315 -20.93 7.76 6.62
CA SER A 315 -22.31 8.23 6.80
C SER A 315 -23.13 7.40 7.79
N ALA A 316 -22.56 6.33 8.35
CA ALA A 316 -23.22 5.52 9.36
C ALA A 316 -23.61 6.37 10.59
N SER A 317 -24.85 6.22 11.06
CA SER A 317 -25.38 6.95 12.22
C SER A 317 -24.74 6.52 13.54
N SER A 318 -24.30 5.27 13.61
CA SER A 318 -23.54 4.69 14.72
C SER A 318 -22.18 4.20 14.20
N PRO A 319 -21.11 4.23 15.01
CA PRO A 319 -19.83 3.64 14.61
C PRO A 319 -20.02 2.19 14.16
N LEU A 320 -19.55 1.86 12.96
CA LEU A 320 -19.45 0.48 12.53
C LEU A 320 -18.41 -0.24 13.39
N TYR A 321 -18.52 -1.56 13.50
CA TYR A 321 -17.61 -2.39 14.29
C TYR A 321 -16.12 -2.00 14.11
N MET A 322 -15.67 -1.82 12.86
CA MET A 322 -14.29 -1.40 12.58
C MET A 322 -13.94 -0.02 13.14
N ASP A 323 -14.79 0.99 12.94
CA ASP A 323 -14.52 2.34 13.43
C ASP A 323 -14.58 2.40 14.96
N PHE A 324 -15.43 1.57 15.58
CA PHE A 324 -15.45 1.37 17.01
C PHE A 324 -14.10 0.82 17.49
N VAL A 325 -13.68 -0.36 17.03
CA VAL A 325 -12.46 -1.01 17.57
C VAL A 325 -11.15 -0.28 17.24
N LEU A 326 -11.08 0.45 16.12
CA LEU A 326 -9.92 1.27 15.77
C LEU A 326 -9.77 2.50 16.68
N ASN A 327 -10.86 2.92 17.35
CA ASN A 327 -10.91 4.08 18.24
C ASN A 327 -11.22 3.69 19.71
N CYS A 328 -11.28 2.40 20.02
CA CYS A 328 -11.65 1.91 21.35
C CYS A 328 -10.53 2.12 22.37
N ASP A 329 -10.85 2.78 23.48
CA ASP A 329 -10.15 2.58 24.76
C ASP A 329 -10.58 1.21 25.33
N ALA A 330 -9.64 0.39 25.79
CA ALA A 330 -9.94 -0.90 26.40
C ALA A 330 -10.86 -0.78 27.64
N ARG A 331 -10.96 0.41 28.26
CA ARG A 331 -11.88 0.71 29.37
C ARG A 331 -13.35 0.81 28.92
N GLU A 332 -13.62 1.25 27.69
CA GLU A 332 -14.98 1.43 27.15
C GLU A 332 -15.70 0.11 26.86
N LEU A 333 -14.98 -1.01 26.83
CA LEU A 333 -15.57 -2.36 26.67
C LEU A 333 -16.44 -2.79 27.86
N SER A 334 -16.44 -2.01 28.94
CA SER A 334 -17.16 -2.27 30.19
C SER A 334 -18.31 -1.31 30.49
N VAL A 335 -18.57 -0.28 29.66
CA VAL A 335 -19.59 0.74 29.93
C VAL A 335 -20.40 1.09 28.67
N ASP A 336 -21.72 1.01 28.77
CA ASP A 336 -22.72 1.21 27.70
C ASP A 336 -22.81 2.65 27.10
N ASN A 337 -21.80 3.52 27.26
CA ASN A 337 -21.85 4.89 26.78
C ASN A 337 -20.55 5.29 26.05
N CYS A 338 -20.63 5.41 24.72
CA CYS A 338 -19.55 5.94 23.88
C CYS A 338 -19.81 7.43 23.62
N SER A 339 -18.98 8.32 24.18
CA SER A 339 -19.01 9.75 23.87
C SER A 339 -17.85 10.10 22.93
N ASN A 340 -18.18 10.64 21.76
CA ASN A 340 -17.22 11.14 20.77
C ASN A 340 -16.52 12.42 21.26
N SER A 341 -15.55 12.30 22.16
CA SER A 341 -14.58 13.37 22.44
C SER A 341 -13.17 12.81 22.26
N THR A 342 -12.32 13.53 21.52
CA THR A 342 -10.87 13.30 21.52
C THR A 342 -10.38 13.40 22.96
N ASP A 343 -9.99 12.25 23.53
CA ASP A 343 -9.46 12.17 24.89
C ASP A 343 -8.01 12.67 24.86
N PRO A 344 -7.64 13.68 25.68
CA PRO A 344 -6.27 14.22 25.78
C PRO A 344 -5.16 13.16 25.93
N CYS A 345 -5.46 11.97 26.47
CA CYS A 345 -4.47 10.91 26.62
C CYS A 345 -4.20 10.13 25.33
N CYS A 346 -5.10 10.13 24.33
CA CYS A 346 -4.82 9.59 23.00
C CYS A 346 -3.92 10.51 22.17
N GLU A 347 -3.98 11.83 22.41
CA GLU A 347 -3.06 12.80 21.79
C GLU A 347 -1.62 12.58 22.26
N GLU A 348 -1.40 12.33 23.57
CA GLU A 348 -0.07 11.97 24.11
C GLU A 348 0.53 10.73 23.42
N PHE A 349 -0.28 9.69 23.17
CA PHE A 349 0.18 8.50 22.46
C PHE A 349 0.45 8.75 20.97
N ALA A 350 -0.35 9.60 20.32
CA ALA A 350 -0.10 10.01 18.94
C ALA A 350 1.24 10.77 18.82
N ASP A 351 1.51 11.70 19.74
CA ASP A 351 2.78 12.44 19.79
C ASP A 351 3.98 11.52 20.00
N ILE A 352 3.87 10.53 20.90
CA ILE A 352 4.92 9.51 21.11
C ILE A 352 5.17 8.70 19.84
N LEU A 353 4.09 8.29 19.16
CA LEU A 353 4.18 7.55 17.91
C LEU A 353 4.87 8.37 16.81
N ASP A 354 4.47 9.63 16.63
CA ASP A 354 5.04 10.53 15.62
C ASP A 354 6.51 10.83 15.90
N GLN A 355 6.88 11.02 17.16
CA GLN A 355 8.28 11.16 17.55
C GLN A 355 9.08 9.88 17.28
N ALA A 356 8.53 8.70 17.56
CA ALA A 356 9.23 7.44 17.26
C ALA A 356 9.40 7.20 15.75
N ILE A 357 8.41 7.57 14.94
CA ILE A 357 8.50 7.53 13.48
C ILE A 357 9.59 8.50 12.99
N THR A 358 9.68 9.68 13.59
CA THR A 358 10.73 10.66 13.30
C THR A 358 12.12 10.11 13.61
N ASP A 359 12.33 9.51 14.79
CA ASP A 359 13.59 8.88 15.18
C ASP A 359 14.01 7.78 14.18
N TYR A 360 13.04 7.00 13.68
CA TYR A 360 13.32 5.92 12.72
C TYR A 360 13.63 6.44 11.31
N THR A 361 12.89 7.44 10.84
CA THR A 361 12.93 7.87 9.43
C THR A 361 13.92 8.99 9.15
N LEU A 362 14.07 9.95 10.06
CA LEU A 362 14.96 11.10 9.89
C LEU A 362 16.30 10.89 10.60
N ASP A 363 16.27 10.40 11.83
CA ASP A 363 17.49 10.25 12.65
C ASP A 363 18.20 8.90 12.43
N GLU A 364 17.63 8.03 11.59
CA GLU A 364 18.10 6.66 11.32
C GLU A 364 18.39 5.85 12.61
N ASN A 365 17.59 6.08 13.66
CA ASN A 365 17.75 5.47 14.97
C ASN A 365 16.61 4.49 15.30
N PRO A 366 16.65 3.25 14.77
CA PRO A 366 15.61 2.26 15.02
C PRO A 366 15.57 1.77 16.47
N GLU A 367 16.63 1.92 17.25
CA GLU A 367 16.66 1.48 18.66
C GLU A 367 15.82 2.39 19.55
N ALA A 368 16.03 3.71 19.48
CA ALA A 368 15.22 4.67 20.22
C ALA A 368 13.73 4.58 19.84
N CYS A 369 13.44 4.38 18.55
CA CYS A 369 12.09 4.10 18.06
C CYS A 369 11.48 2.86 18.74
N CYS A 370 12.21 1.74 18.79
CA CYS A 370 11.74 0.51 19.45
C CYS A 370 11.43 0.75 20.93
N GLU A 371 12.35 1.35 21.68
CA GLU A 371 12.18 1.58 23.12
C GLU A 371 10.96 2.47 23.43
N LYS A 372 10.75 3.54 22.66
CA LYS A 372 9.60 4.45 22.82
C LYS A 372 8.27 3.72 22.57
N LEU A 373 8.17 2.99 21.47
CA LEU A 373 6.93 2.31 21.09
C LEU A 373 6.62 1.10 21.98
N GLU A 374 7.63 0.33 22.40
CA GLU A 374 7.40 -0.76 23.36
C GLU A 374 6.97 -0.20 24.72
N SER A 375 7.55 0.91 25.17
CA SER A 375 7.12 1.60 26.39
C SER A 375 5.68 2.11 26.27
N MET A 376 5.32 2.68 25.11
CA MET A 376 3.97 3.15 24.80
C MET A 376 2.94 2.00 24.92
N LEU A 377 3.23 0.86 24.28
CA LEU A 377 2.38 -0.32 24.30
C LEU A 377 2.35 -1.01 25.66
N PHE A 378 3.48 -1.09 26.37
CA PHE A 378 3.56 -1.74 27.68
C PHE A 378 2.88 -0.93 28.79
N CYS A 379 3.07 0.39 28.83
CA CYS A 379 2.33 1.27 29.74
C CYS A 379 0.81 1.17 29.51
N SER A 380 0.39 0.85 28.29
CA SER A 380 -1.01 0.55 28.02
C SER A 380 -1.44 -0.81 28.59
N SER A 381 -0.57 -1.82 28.71
CA SER A 381 -0.97 -3.20 29.02
C SER A 381 -1.09 -3.55 30.51
N GLN A 382 -0.27 -2.95 31.39
CA GLN A 382 -0.27 -3.18 32.84
C GLN A 382 -0.69 -1.93 33.62
N ASP A 383 -1.91 -1.91 34.16
CA ASP A 383 -2.19 -1.21 35.42
C ASP A 383 -3.50 -1.68 36.04
N LYS A 384 -3.41 -2.46 37.13
CA LYS A 384 -4.54 -2.73 38.04
C LYS A 384 -4.46 -1.92 39.34
N GLU A 385 -3.38 -1.17 39.60
CA GLU A 385 -3.17 -0.41 40.85
C GLU A 385 -3.08 1.12 40.69
N PHE A 386 -3.19 1.68 39.48
CA PHE A 386 -3.13 3.14 39.26
C PHE A 386 -4.51 3.82 39.06
N GLN A 387 -5.51 3.40 39.85
CA GLN A 387 -6.84 4.04 39.89
C GLN A 387 -6.85 5.48 40.42
N ALA A 388 -5.70 6.04 40.81
CA ALA A 388 -5.59 7.43 41.24
C ALA A 388 -5.16 8.41 40.13
N GLY A 389 -4.69 7.93 38.95
CA GLY A 389 -4.04 8.76 37.92
C GLY A 389 -4.62 8.75 36.49
N GLY A 390 -5.57 7.86 36.16
CA GLY A 390 -6.43 8.02 34.98
C GLY A 390 -5.88 7.74 33.57
N ARG A 391 -4.70 7.13 33.39
CA ARG A 391 -4.15 6.84 32.03
C ARG A 391 -4.92 5.72 31.28
N ILE A 392 -5.02 5.86 29.94
CA ILE A 392 -5.75 4.99 28.99
C ILE A 392 -4.99 3.69 28.71
N LYS A 393 -5.70 2.57 28.51
CA LYS A 393 -5.17 1.34 27.92
C LYS A 393 -5.58 1.24 26.45
N LEU A 394 -4.62 1.41 25.54
CA LEU A 394 -4.84 1.18 24.12
C LEU A 394 -5.21 -0.28 23.86
N HIS A 395 -6.32 -0.46 23.15
CA HIS A 395 -6.75 -1.77 22.70
C HIS A 395 -5.79 -2.33 21.62
N ALA A 396 -5.65 -3.66 21.52
CA ALA A 396 -4.74 -4.27 20.56
C ALA A 396 -5.12 -3.99 19.09
N LEU A 397 -6.41 -3.73 18.84
CA LEU A 397 -6.95 -3.33 17.53
C LEU A 397 -6.98 -1.79 17.33
N HIS A 398 -6.55 -0.99 18.31
CA HIS A 398 -6.58 0.47 18.21
C HIS A 398 -5.61 0.96 17.13
N HIS A 399 -5.97 1.98 16.35
CA HIS A 399 -5.17 2.45 15.21
C HIS A 399 -3.73 2.85 15.59
N LEU A 400 -3.53 3.50 16.74
CA LEU A 400 -2.19 3.82 17.27
C LEU A 400 -1.37 2.55 17.56
N SER A 401 -2.01 1.50 18.09
CA SER A 401 -1.36 0.20 18.31
C SER A 401 -0.97 -0.44 16.97
N LEU A 402 -1.84 -0.38 15.96
CA LEU A 402 -1.53 -0.90 14.61
C LEU A 402 -0.34 -0.19 13.98
N ASN A 403 -0.32 1.14 14.03
CA ASN A 403 0.80 1.94 13.56
C ASN A 403 2.09 1.63 14.34
N ALA A 404 2.00 1.43 15.65
CA ALA A 404 3.14 1.00 16.44
C ALA A 404 3.66 -0.38 15.99
N TYR A 405 2.79 -1.36 15.71
CA TYR A 405 3.23 -2.68 15.22
C TYR A 405 3.90 -2.58 13.85
N ILE A 406 3.34 -1.78 12.92
CA ILE A 406 3.92 -1.50 11.60
C ILE A 406 5.34 -0.94 11.77
N THR A 407 5.50 0.10 12.60
CA THR A 407 6.79 0.74 12.81
C THR A 407 7.78 -0.18 13.53
N LEU A 408 7.37 -0.85 14.61
CA LEU A 408 8.20 -1.79 15.38
C LEU A 408 8.70 -2.95 14.53
N SER A 409 7.81 -3.61 13.78
CA SER A 409 8.20 -4.71 12.89
C SER A 409 9.25 -4.27 11.87
N SER A 410 9.10 -3.09 11.27
CA SER A 410 10.08 -2.55 10.33
C SER A 410 11.41 -2.18 11.03
N ALA A 411 11.35 -1.52 12.18
CA ALA A 411 12.54 -1.11 12.93
C ALA A 411 13.37 -2.32 13.38
N TYR A 412 12.73 -3.34 13.98
CA TYR A 412 13.40 -4.58 14.37
C TYR A 412 13.98 -5.36 13.19
N ARG A 413 13.26 -5.39 12.06
CA ARG A 413 13.78 -6.04 10.83
C ARG A 413 15.01 -5.32 10.28
N THR A 414 15.03 -3.99 10.32
CA THR A 414 16.21 -3.18 9.97
C THR A 414 17.38 -3.45 10.91
N ARG A 415 17.14 -3.52 12.23
CA ARG A 415 18.17 -3.90 13.21
C ARG A 415 18.73 -5.30 12.96
N LEU A 416 17.87 -6.28 12.72
CA LEU A 416 18.28 -7.64 12.35
C LEU A 416 19.14 -7.64 11.08
N PHE A 417 18.72 -6.94 10.04
CA PHE A 417 19.48 -6.84 8.79
C PHE A 417 20.88 -6.27 9.02
N ASN A 418 20.99 -5.20 9.81
CA ASN A 418 22.28 -4.59 10.14
C ASN A 418 23.20 -5.55 10.92
N LEU A 419 22.65 -6.32 11.86
CA LEU A 419 23.41 -7.34 12.60
C LEU A 419 23.90 -8.46 11.69
N LEU A 420 23.04 -8.96 10.79
CA LEU A 420 23.40 -10.03 9.84
C LEU A 420 24.42 -9.58 8.78
N ALA A 421 24.52 -8.27 8.51
CA ALA A 421 25.51 -7.72 7.58
C ALA A 421 26.95 -7.72 8.17
N ILE A 422 27.07 -7.79 9.50
CA ILE A 422 28.34 -7.86 10.23
C ILE A 422 28.66 -9.33 10.52
N SER A 423 29.94 -9.71 10.56
CA SER A 423 30.31 -11.09 10.96
C SER A 423 29.83 -11.36 12.40
N LEU A 424 28.89 -12.30 12.54
CA LEU A 424 28.27 -12.62 13.83
C LEU A 424 29.22 -13.45 14.71
N ASP A 425 29.52 -12.95 15.91
CA ASP A 425 30.03 -13.75 17.02
C ASP A 425 28.85 -14.32 17.86
N GLU A 426 29.14 -15.05 18.93
CA GLU A 426 28.09 -15.64 19.78
C GLU A 426 27.17 -14.58 20.44
N GLY A 427 27.70 -13.40 20.79
CA GLY A 427 26.92 -12.31 21.39
C GLY A 427 25.96 -11.68 20.38
N ASN A 428 26.43 -11.44 19.16
CA ASN A 428 25.63 -10.88 18.07
C ASN A 428 24.54 -11.85 17.60
N ASN A 429 24.76 -13.17 17.71
CA ASN A 429 23.73 -14.17 17.41
C ASN A 429 22.53 -14.12 18.38
N SER A 430 22.79 -13.93 19.67
CA SER A 430 21.72 -13.80 20.67
C SER A 430 20.87 -12.55 20.43
N GLU A 431 21.53 -11.42 20.13
CA GLU A 431 20.83 -10.17 19.85
C GLU A 431 20.07 -10.21 18.52
N ALA A 432 20.66 -10.79 17.46
CA ALA A 432 19.95 -11.04 16.20
C ALA A 432 18.70 -11.89 16.42
N PHE A 433 18.76 -12.89 17.32
CA PHE A 433 17.60 -13.68 17.68
C PHE A 433 16.49 -12.84 18.30
N LYS A 434 16.80 -11.98 19.26
CA LYS A 434 15.82 -11.08 19.87
C LYS A 434 15.18 -10.16 18.83
N MET A 435 15.99 -9.53 17.97
CA MET A 435 15.48 -8.63 16.92
C MET A 435 14.59 -9.39 15.93
N GLY A 436 15.00 -10.58 15.49
CA GLY A 436 14.22 -11.41 14.57
C GLY A 436 12.90 -11.86 15.16
N ARG A 437 12.91 -12.28 16.44
CA ARG A 437 11.70 -12.65 17.19
C ARG A 437 10.73 -11.49 17.35
N ALA A 438 11.22 -10.30 17.71
CA ALA A 438 10.39 -9.11 17.84
C ALA A 438 9.78 -8.71 16.49
N ALA A 439 10.58 -8.66 15.42
CA ALA A 439 10.09 -8.37 14.07
C ALA A 439 9.00 -9.35 13.63
N ALA A 440 9.23 -10.66 13.81
CA ALA A 440 8.24 -11.68 13.47
C ALA A 440 6.96 -11.55 14.30
N SER A 441 7.08 -11.33 15.61
CA SER A 441 5.94 -11.26 16.53
C SER A 441 5.02 -10.08 16.24
N TYR A 442 5.57 -8.87 16.06
CA TYR A 442 4.77 -7.69 15.72
C TYR A 442 4.13 -7.82 14.33
N SER A 443 4.85 -8.36 13.34
CA SER A 443 4.28 -8.61 12.01
C SER A 443 3.15 -9.64 12.05
N LEU A 444 3.28 -10.73 12.81
CA LEU A 444 2.24 -11.75 12.98
C LEU A 444 1.01 -11.20 13.71
N LEU A 445 1.22 -10.41 14.77
CA LEU A 445 0.15 -9.75 15.51
C LEU A 445 -0.63 -8.77 14.61
N LEU A 446 0.08 -7.98 13.81
CA LEU A 446 -0.52 -7.07 12.85
C LEU A 446 -1.30 -7.82 11.78
N ALA A 447 -0.71 -8.86 11.18
CA ALA A 447 -1.36 -9.67 10.16
C ALA A 447 -2.66 -10.31 10.67
N GLY A 448 -2.63 -10.89 11.87
CA GLY A 448 -3.81 -11.49 12.47
C GLY A 448 -4.87 -10.47 12.88
N THR A 449 -4.45 -9.31 13.40
CA THR A 449 -5.35 -8.19 13.72
C THR A 449 -6.09 -7.70 12.47
N VAL A 450 -5.36 -7.45 11.40
CA VAL A 450 -5.95 -6.95 10.14
C VAL A 450 -6.78 -8.04 9.46
N HIS A 451 -6.40 -9.31 9.60
CA HIS A 451 -7.22 -10.44 9.18
C HIS A 451 -8.57 -10.47 9.92
N HIS A 452 -8.58 -10.29 11.24
CA HIS A 452 -9.81 -10.22 12.05
C HIS A 452 -10.73 -9.09 11.56
N LEU A 453 -10.16 -7.92 11.25
CA LEU A 453 -10.91 -6.80 10.67
C LEU A 453 -11.43 -7.12 9.26
N PHE A 454 -10.63 -7.80 8.43
CA PHE A 454 -11.00 -8.22 7.07
C PHE A 454 -12.22 -9.14 7.03
N LEU A 455 -12.36 -10.06 8.00
CA LEU A 455 -13.53 -10.94 8.07
C LEU A 455 -14.84 -10.15 8.22
N SER A 456 -14.80 -9.00 8.90
CA SER A 456 -15.93 -8.10 9.08
C SER A 456 -16.08 -7.10 7.92
N GLU A 457 -14.98 -6.61 7.36
CA GLU A 457 -14.97 -5.68 6.23
C GLU A 457 -14.00 -6.16 5.13
N PRO A 458 -14.54 -6.81 4.09
CA PRO A 458 -13.73 -7.41 3.04
C PRO A 458 -12.90 -6.45 2.20
N SER A 459 -13.15 -5.13 2.27
CA SER A 459 -12.30 -4.17 1.54
C SER A 459 -10.85 -4.13 2.03
N LEU A 460 -10.55 -4.70 3.20
CA LEU A 460 -9.18 -4.81 3.72
C LEU A 460 -8.37 -5.95 3.08
N ILE A 461 -8.95 -6.73 2.15
CA ILE A 461 -8.30 -7.90 1.54
C ILE A 461 -6.88 -7.64 1.01
N ALA A 462 -6.65 -6.50 0.37
CA ALA A 462 -5.34 -6.12 -0.14
C ALA A 462 -4.34 -5.87 1.01
N THR A 463 -4.76 -5.12 2.02
CA THR A 463 -3.97 -4.84 3.22
C THR A 463 -3.63 -6.10 4.00
N THR A 464 -4.59 -7.03 4.15
CA THR A 464 -4.38 -8.34 4.77
C THR A 464 -3.34 -9.17 4.00
N ALA A 465 -3.40 -9.17 2.67
CA ALA A 465 -2.43 -9.86 1.83
C ALA A 465 -1.00 -9.37 2.09
N HIS A 466 -0.79 -8.04 2.11
CA HIS A 466 0.52 -7.43 2.37
C HIS A 466 1.06 -7.78 3.76
N PHE A 467 0.24 -7.70 4.81
CA PHE A 467 0.72 -8.02 6.15
C PHE A 467 1.01 -9.51 6.36
N LEU A 468 0.28 -10.41 5.72
CA LEU A 468 0.62 -11.84 5.72
C LEU A 468 1.97 -12.12 5.05
N ILE A 469 2.23 -11.49 3.90
CA ILE A 469 3.53 -11.59 3.21
C ILE A 469 4.64 -11.02 4.09
N SER A 470 4.43 -9.84 4.68
CA SER A 470 5.41 -9.20 5.57
C SER A 470 5.69 -10.03 6.83
N ALA A 471 4.68 -10.68 7.40
CA ALA A 471 4.84 -11.61 8.54
C ALA A 471 5.66 -12.84 8.17
N ALA A 472 5.43 -13.41 6.98
CA ALA A 472 6.24 -14.50 6.46
C ALA A 472 7.71 -14.09 6.25
N GLU A 473 7.97 -12.91 5.69
CA GLU A 473 9.33 -12.38 5.51
C GLU A 473 10.05 -12.13 6.85
N SER A 474 9.34 -11.55 7.81
CA SER A 474 9.86 -11.26 9.15
C SER A 474 10.23 -12.56 9.88
N THR A 475 9.35 -13.56 9.81
CA THR A 475 9.60 -14.90 10.38
C THR A 475 10.74 -15.62 9.67
N ARG A 476 10.83 -15.51 8.34
CA ARG A 476 11.94 -16.02 7.55
C ARG A 476 13.28 -15.39 7.93
N GLY A 477 13.28 -14.13 8.39
CA GLY A 477 14.47 -13.47 8.93
C GLY A 477 15.17 -14.26 10.03
N ILE A 478 14.40 -14.92 10.91
CA ILE A 478 14.92 -15.78 11.98
C ILE A 478 15.64 -17.01 11.40
N LEU A 479 15.06 -17.64 10.38
CA LEU A 479 15.62 -18.83 9.73
C LEU A 479 16.91 -18.55 8.94
N ARG A 480 17.24 -17.27 8.71
CA ARG A 480 18.51 -16.85 8.08
C ARG A 480 19.64 -16.64 9.08
N ILE A 481 19.35 -16.67 10.39
CA ILE A 481 20.38 -16.56 11.42
C ILE A 481 21.27 -17.82 11.37
N PRO A 482 22.61 -17.68 11.38
CA PRO A 482 23.52 -18.82 11.36
C PRO A 482 23.18 -19.88 12.41
N GLY A 483 23.20 -21.14 11.99
CA GLY A 483 22.84 -22.27 12.83
C GLY A 483 21.36 -22.59 12.89
N TRP A 484 20.46 -21.73 12.38
CA TRP A 484 19.00 -21.96 12.30
C TRP A 484 18.46 -22.21 10.89
N SER A 485 19.33 -22.21 9.87
CA SER A 485 18.98 -22.59 8.51
C SER A 485 18.51 -24.04 8.43
N LEU A 486 17.40 -24.27 7.73
CA LEU A 486 16.90 -25.62 7.43
C LEU A 486 17.49 -26.15 6.13
N ASN A 487 17.57 -27.49 6.02
CA ASN A 487 17.97 -28.14 4.77
C ASN A 487 16.77 -28.19 3.82
N ALA A 488 16.91 -27.59 2.63
CA ALA A 488 15.92 -27.52 1.56
C ALA A 488 15.18 -28.84 1.31
N ASN A 489 15.90 -29.96 1.32
CA ASN A 489 15.35 -31.28 1.01
C ASN A 489 14.39 -31.83 2.08
N GLN A 490 14.52 -31.41 3.33
CA GLN A 490 13.65 -31.88 4.42
C GLN A 490 12.27 -31.21 4.40
N CYS A 491 12.15 -30.06 3.73
CA CYS A 491 10.99 -29.20 3.79
C CYS A 491 10.21 -29.13 2.46
N LYS A 492 10.73 -29.76 1.41
CA LYS A 492 10.16 -29.71 0.05
C LYS A 492 8.75 -30.32 -0.02
N SER A 493 8.50 -31.42 0.68
CA SER A 493 7.17 -32.06 0.73
C SER A 493 6.10 -31.13 1.32
N ASP A 494 6.46 -30.38 2.36
CA ASP A 494 5.54 -29.46 3.05
C ASP A 494 5.20 -28.27 2.13
N VAL A 495 6.20 -27.75 1.40
CA VAL A 495 6.00 -26.70 0.39
C VAL A 495 5.11 -27.18 -0.76
N ASP A 496 5.44 -28.35 -1.34
CA ASP A 496 4.72 -28.91 -2.48
C ASP A 496 3.26 -29.25 -2.12
N SER A 497 3.01 -29.75 -0.90
CA SER A 497 1.67 -30.04 -0.39
C SER A 497 0.80 -28.78 -0.29
N VAL A 498 1.32 -27.72 0.34
CA VAL A 498 0.60 -26.44 0.51
C VAL A 498 0.35 -25.78 -0.85
N LEU A 499 1.34 -25.77 -1.74
CA LEU A 499 1.21 -25.18 -3.08
C LEU A 499 0.24 -25.96 -3.98
N CYS A 500 0.27 -27.30 -3.94
CA CYS A 500 -0.65 -28.14 -4.70
C CYS A 500 -2.11 -27.92 -4.26
N HIS A 501 -2.34 -27.85 -2.95
CA HIS A 501 -3.67 -27.56 -2.41
C HIS A 501 -4.14 -26.16 -2.82
N TYR A 502 -3.27 -25.15 -2.77
CA TYR A 502 -3.57 -23.79 -3.21
C TYR A 502 -3.94 -23.71 -4.70
N GLN A 503 -3.20 -24.37 -5.58
CA GLN A 503 -3.47 -24.38 -7.03
C GLN A 503 -4.88 -24.90 -7.35
N SER A 504 -5.40 -25.83 -6.54
CA SER A 504 -6.75 -26.38 -6.71
C SER A 504 -7.87 -25.39 -6.36
N ILE A 505 -7.58 -24.43 -5.47
CA ILE A 505 -8.58 -23.47 -4.95
C ILE A 505 -8.78 -22.30 -5.92
N MET A 506 -7.77 -21.92 -6.69
CA MET A 506 -7.68 -20.69 -7.49
C MET A 506 -8.71 -20.50 -8.64
N MET A 507 -9.72 -21.36 -8.78
CA MET A 507 -10.49 -21.48 -10.03
C MET A 507 -11.83 -20.74 -10.10
N GLU A 508 -12.47 -20.30 -9.02
CA GLU A 508 -13.67 -19.44 -9.07
C GLU A 508 -14.05 -19.01 -7.65
N HIS A 509 -14.22 -17.71 -7.38
CA HIS A 509 -14.46 -17.22 -6.03
C HIS A 509 -15.66 -16.28 -5.95
N SER A 510 -16.72 -16.75 -5.31
CA SER A 510 -17.61 -15.87 -4.55
C SER A 510 -16.86 -15.28 -3.35
N LEU A 511 -17.40 -14.19 -2.80
CA LEU A 511 -16.84 -13.59 -1.59
C LEU A 511 -16.93 -14.54 -0.38
N ASP A 512 -17.97 -15.38 -0.34
CA ASP A 512 -18.18 -16.34 0.75
C ASP A 512 -17.15 -17.49 0.70
N GLU A 513 -16.84 -18.02 -0.50
CA GLU A 513 -15.76 -19.00 -0.68
C GLU A 513 -14.40 -18.41 -0.32
N CYS A 514 -14.16 -17.13 -0.64
CA CYS A 514 -12.95 -16.42 -0.23
C CYS A 514 -12.84 -16.36 1.30
N LYS A 515 -13.91 -15.99 2.01
CA LYS A 515 -13.94 -16.00 3.49
C LYS A 515 -13.75 -17.41 4.07
N ALA A 516 -14.41 -18.42 3.51
CA ALA A 516 -14.25 -19.81 3.95
C ALA A 516 -12.81 -20.32 3.75
N THR A 517 -12.17 -19.96 2.64
CA THR A 517 -10.76 -20.27 2.37
C THR A 517 -9.83 -19.55 3.33
N SER A 518 -10.11 -18.27 3.60
CA SER A 518 -9.39 -17.44 4.56
C SER A 518 -9.38 -18.04 5.96
N LEU A 519 -10.53 -18.54 6.43
CA LEU A 519 -10.66 -19.20 7.72
C LEU A 519 -9.90 -20.53 7.78
N ARG A 520 -9.83 -21.29 6.68
CA ARG A 520 -9.01 -22.51 6.59
C ARG A 520 -7.52 -22.20 6.77
N PHE A 521 -7.01 -21.18 6.06
CA PHE A 521 -5.63 -20.72 6.24
C PHE A 521 -5.36 -20.26 7.67
N LEU A 522 -6.27 -19.48 8.26
CA LEU A 522 -6.15 -19.03 9.64
C LEU A 522 -6.10 -20.21 10.62
N GLY A 523 -6.89 -21.26 10.40
CA GLY A 523 -6.87 -22.48 11.22
C GLY A 523 -5.48 -23.13 11.26
N CYS A 524 -4.85 -23.33 10.10
CA CYS A 524 -3.49 -23.86 10.00
C CYS A 524 -2.47 -22.95 10.71
N ILE A 525 -2.53 -21.64 10.45
CA ILE A 525 -1.64 -20.64 11.05
C ILE A 525 -1.79 -20.62 12.58
N SER A 526 -3.02 -20.67 13.09
CA SER A 526 -3.32 -20.66 14.51
C SER A 526 -2.79 -21.90 15.24
N GLU A 527 -2.90 -23.09 14.64
CA GLU A 527 -2.34 -24.32 15.22
C GLU A 527 -0.82 -24.22 15.35
N ILE A 528 -0.13 -23.75 14.30
CA ILE A 528 1.33 -23.58 14.32
C ILE A 528 1.75 -22.50 15.34
N LEU A 529 1.01 -21.39 15.41
CA LEU A 529 1.26 -20.31 16.35
C LEU A 529 1.07 -20.76 17.80
N SER A 530 0.13 -21.65 18.11
CA SER A 530 -0.05 -22.17 19.46
C SER A 530 1.23 -22.82 20.03
N ARG A 531 2.10 -23.33 19.16
CA ARG A 531 3.38 -23.99 19.49
C ARG A 531 4.58 -23.05 19.43
N THR A 532 4.50 -21.97 18.65
CA THR A 532 5.63 -21.08 18.36
C THR A 532 5.52 -19.72 19.03
N TRP A 533 4.31 -19.26 19.36
CA TRP A 533 4.08 -17.93 19.93
C TRP A 533 4.82 -17.69 21.25
N PRO A 534 4.80 -18.59 22.25
CA PRO A 534 5.55 -18.37 23.50
C PRO A 534 7.06 -18.22 23.27
N PHE A 535 7.59 -18.94 22.27
CA PHE A 535 8.99 -18.82 21.87
C PHE A 535 9.29 -17.49 21.18
N LEU A 536 8.38 -17.03 20.32
CA LEU A 536 8.52 -15.79 19.55
C LEU A 536 8.42 -14.55 20.45
N THR A 537 7.59 -14.58 21.49
CA THR A 537 7.36 -13.43 22.36
C THR A 537 8.27 -13.36 23.58
N GLU A 538 9.06 -14.40 23.87
CA GLU A 538 9.90 -14.46 25.07
C GLU A 538 10.82 -13.23 25.21
N GLY A 539 10.69 -12.55 26.35
CA GLY A 539 11.43 -11.33 26.68
C GLY A 539 10.80 -10.03 26.15
N LEU A 540 9.60 -10.10 25.55
CA LEU A 540 8.88 -8.95 24.99
C LEU A 540 7.57 -8.74 25.77
N SER A 541 7.63 -7.96 26.86
CA SER A 541 6.58 -7.93 27.89
C SER A 541 5.18 -7.57 27.38
N TYR A 542 5.07 -6.69 26.37
CA TYR A 542 3.79 -6.40 25.73
C TYR A 542 3.23 -7.62 25.00
N LEU A 543 4.05 -8.26 24.16
CA LEU A 543 3.65 -9.40 23.33
C LEU A 543 3.37 -10.65 24.16
N GLU A 544 4.09 -10.88 25.26
CA GLU A 544 3.81 -11.96 26.21
C GLU A 544 2.42 -11.84 26.86
N SER A 545 1.85 -10.62 26.92
CA SER A 545 0.49 -10.40 27.41
C SER A 545 -0.61 -10.75 26.39
N ILE A 546 -0.24 -11.00 25.13
CA ILE A 546 -1.15 -11.36 24.05
C ILE A 546 -1.26 -12.89 23.97
N ASN A 547 -2.46 -13.42 24.21
CA ASN A 547 -2.70 -14.86 24.24
C ASN A 547 -2.49 -15.54 22.88
N SER A 548 -2.98 -14.91 21.82
CA SER A 548 -2.85 -15.41 20.45
C SER A 548 -2.97 -14.25 19.47
N PRO A 549 -2.10 -14.18 18.44
CA PRO A 549 -2.23 -13.21 17.38
C PRO A 549 -3.21 -13.67 16.28
N ALA A 550 -3.68 -14.93 16.30
CA ALA A 550 -4.59 -15.49 15.29
C ALA A 550 -6.00 -15.74 15.82
N ASP A 551 -6.15 -15.87 17.14
CA ASP A 551 -7.45 -15.99 17.82
C ASP A 551 -7.64 -14.77 18.71
N PHE A 552 -8.66 -13.96 18.43
CA PHE A 552 -9.02 -12.76 19.18
C PHE A 552 -10.18 -12.98 20.16
N SER A 553 -10.55 -14.24 20.42
CA SER A 553 -11.59 -14.60 21.41
C SER A 553 -11.33 -14.05 22.81
N TRP A 554 -10.06 -13.80 23.15
CA TRP A 554 -9.62 -13.22 24.41
C TRP A 554 -9.97 -11.73 24.58
N LEU A 555 -10.38 -11.03 23.50
CA LEU A 555 -10.88 -9.66 23.58
C LEU A 555 -12.29 -9.53 24.19
N GLY A 556 -12.96 -10.67 24.41
CA GLY A 556 -14.28 -10.72 25.03
C GLY A 556 -15.43 -10.48 24.06
N PRO A 557 -16.67 -10.87 24.43
CA PRO A 557 -17.82 -10.90 23.53
C PRO A 557 -18.25 -9.52 23.00
N ASN A 558 -17.94 -8.44 23.72
CA ASN A 558 -18.29 -7.07 23.32
C ASN A 558 -17.44 -6.55 22.14
N VAL A 559 -16.31 -7.20 21.84
CA VAL A 559 -15.38 -6.86 20.73
C VAL A 559 -15.46 -7.89 19.60
N ILE A 560 -16.15 -9.00 19.80
CA ILE A 560 -16.22 -10.06 18.78
C ILE A 560 -17.44 -9.79 17.89
N SER A 561 -17.20 -9.58 16.60
CA SER A 561 -18.28 -9.51 15.61
C SER A 561 -19.06 -10.85 15.59
N PRO A 562 -20.40 -10.83 15.67
CA PRO A 562 -21.23 -12.04 15.61
C PRO A 562 -21.02 -12.90 14.35
N GLN A 563 -20.44 -12.32 13.29
CA GLN A 563 -20.22 -12.96 12.00
C GLN A 563 -18.97 -13.86 11.94
N CYS A 564 -18.13 -13.86 12.98
CA CYS A 564 -16.86 -14.63 12.99
C CYS A 564 -17.01 -16.13 13.30
N PHE A 565 -18.22 -16.63 13.58
CA PHE A 565 -18.44 -18.07 13.84
C PHE A 565 -18.68 -18.86 12.54
N ALA A 566 -17.59 -19.37 11.95
CA ALA A 566 -17.69 -20.62 11.19
C ALA A 566 -17.45 -21.80 12.15
N ASN A 567 -18.28 -22.83 12.04
CA ASN A 567 -18.20 -24.02 12.88
C ASN A 567 -16.80 -24.68 12.77
N PRO A 568 -16.05 -24.88 13.88
CA PRO A 568 -14.70 -25.48 13.83
C PRO A 568 -14.66 -26.96 13.40
N ARG A 569 -15.81 -27.56 13.05
CA ARG A 569 -15.97 -29.02 12.91
C ARG A 569 -15.59 -29.59 11.54
N GLU A 570 -15.14 -28.76 10.60
CA GLU A 570 -14.67 -29.21 9.26
C GLU A 570 -13.15 -29.04 9.06
N ILE A 571 -12.38 -28.85 10.14
CA ILE A 571 -10.92 -28.56 10.09
C ILE A 571 -10.06 -29.86 10.11
N SER A 572 -10.65 -31.05 10.10
CA SER A 572 -9.93 -32.32 10.34
C SER A 572 -9.10 -32.86 9.17
N ASP A 573 -9.20 -32.29 7.97
CA ASP A 573 -8.74 -33.00 6.76
C ASP A 573 -7.32 -32.63 6.28
N PHE A 574 -6.60 -31.79 7.03
CA PHE A 574 -5.32 -31.19 6.55
C PHE A 574 -4.10 -31.46 7.43
N ILE A 575 -4.25 -32.25 8.49
CA ILE A 575 -3.16 -32.60 9.39
C ILE A 575 -2.83 -34.07 9.12
N ASP A 576 -1.59 -34.37 8.74
CA ASP A 576 -1.06 -35.73 8.87
C ASP A 576 -1.28 -36.16 10.33
N ASN A 577 -2.08 -37.21 10.52
CA ASN A 577 -2.56 -37.69 11.83
C ASN A 577 -1.44 -38.09 12.81
N ASP A 578 -0.17 -38.00 12.41
CA ASP A 578 1.00 -38.23 13.24
C ASP A 578 1.28 -37.11 14.27
N CYS A 579 0.57 -35.97 14.22
CA CYS A 579 0.70 -34.89 15.21
C CYS A 579 -0.46 -34.80 16.23
N SER A 580 -1.26 -35.87 16.37
CA SER A 580 -2.43 -35.92 17.26
C SER A 580 -2.14 -36.28 18.72
N GLY A 581 -0.87 -36.34 19.12
CA GLY A 581 -0.47 -36.58 20.51
C GLY A 581 0.56 -35.57 20.97
N CYS A 582 0.12 -34.50 21.65
CA CYS A 582 0.78 -33.87 22.81
C CYS A 582 0.10 -32.53 23.14
N ARG A 583 -1.00 -32.59 23.92
CA ARG A 583 -1.52 -31.41 24.64
C ARG A 583 -0.80 -31.22 25.97
N HIS A 584 0.51 -31.42 26.01
CA HIS A 584 1.33 -31.25 27.21
C HIS A 584 2.49 -30.33 26.86
N HIS A 585 2.72 -29.34 27.71
CA HIS A 585 3.85 -28.40 27.69
C HIS A 585 5.16 -29.16 27.93
N GLU A 586 5.57 -30.02 27.00
CA GLU A 586 6.94 -30.53 26.93
C GLU A 586 7.78 -29.51 26.15
N ASP A 587 9.04 -29.31 26.57
CA ASP A 587 10.00 -28.46 25.89
C ASP A 587 10.19 -28.94 24.45
N ILE A 588 9.52 -28.26 23.50
CA ILE A 588 9.64 -28.51 22.06
C ILE A 588 11.12 -28.39 21.68
N SER A 589 11.64 -29.38 20.97
CA SER A 589 13.04 -29.39 20.55
C SER A 589 13.36 -28.19 19.64
N ILE A 590 14.63 -27.77 19.59
CA ILE A 590 15.06 -26.67 18.71
C ILE A 590 14.77 -27.02 17.23
N GLU A 591 14.87 -28.29 16.86
CA GLU A 591 14.58 -28.77 15.50
C GLU A 591 13.09 -28.64 15.16
N ASP A 592 12.22 -29.00 16.09
CA ASP A 592 10.76 -28.83 15.94
C ASP A 592 10.37 -27.36 15.86
N LYS A 593 10.98 -26.49 16.68
CA LYS A 593 10.76 -25.03 16.60
C LYS A 593 11.10 -24.49 15.22
N ARG A 594 12.24 -24.89 14.63
CA ARG A 594 12.63 -24.50 13.26
C ARG A 594 11.61 -24.97 12.24
N ARG A 595 11.19 -26.23 12.33
CA ARG A 595 10.19 -26.81 11.42
C ARG A 595 8.87 -26.04 11.48
N PHE A 596 8.36 -25.75 12.69
CA PHE A 596 7.12 -24.99 12.84
C PHE A 596 7.25 -23.55 12.33
N LEU A 597 8.37 -22.86 12.57
CA LEU A 597 8.59 -21.53 11.99
C LEU A 597 8.63 -21.56 10.46
N PHE A 598 9.24 -22.59 9.87
CA PHE A 598 9.24 -22.77 8.43
C PHE A 598 7.83 -23.00 7.88
N GLN A 599 7.05 -23.88 8.51
CA GLN A 599 5.65 -24.10 8.14
C GLN A 599 4.85 -22.81 8.26
N LEU A 600 5.07 -22.01 9.32
CA LEU A 600 4.43 -20.71 9.49
C LEU A 600 4.75 -19.76 8.32
N VAL A 601 6.01 -19.68 7.89
CA VAL A 601 6.43 -18.89 6.72
C VAL A 601 5.68 -19.36 5.46
N VAL A 602 5.63 -20.66 5.22
CA VAL A 602 4.99 -21.25 4.02
C VAL A 602 3.49 -20.94 4.00
N HIS A 603 2.79 -21.15 5.12
CA HIS A 603 1.36 -20.88 5.21
C HIS A 603 1.03 -19.39 5.10
N CYS A 604 1.79 -18.51 5.74
CA CYS A 604 1.60 -17.06 5.63
C CYS A 604 1.85 -16.57 4.19
N PHE A 605 2.90 -17.06 3.52
CA PHE A 605 3.15 -16.73 2.12
C PHE A 605 2.07 -17.27 1.18
N ALA A 606 1.67 -18.53 1.33
CA ALA A 606 0.62 -19.12 0.51
C ALA A 606 -0.71 -18.36 0.67
N TYR A 607 -1.04 -18.00 1.91
CA TYR A 607 -2.26 -17.25 2.19
C TYR A 607 -2.19 -15.81 1.66
N GLY A 608 -1.08 -15.11 1.90
CA GLY A 608 -0.85 -13.77 1.36
C GLY A 608 -0.91 -13.75 -0.17
N ARG A 609 -0.30 -14.73 -0.84
CA ARG A 609 -0.37 -14.91 -2.30
C ARG A 609 -1.80 -15.15 -2.79
N TYR A 610 -2.58 -15.96 -2.07
CA TYR A 610 -3.99 -16.18 -2.40
C TYR A 610 -4.78 -14.87 -2.43
N LEU A 611 -4.71 -14.07 -1.36
CA LEU A 611 -5.41 -12.79 -1.31
C LEU A 611 -4.85 -11.78 -2.33
N ALA A 612 -3.53 -11.73 -2.51
CA ALA A 612 -2.88 -10.88 -3.51
C ALA A 612 -3.32 -11.22 -4.93
N SER A 613 -3.54 -12.50 -5.25
CA SER A 613 -4.01 -12.93 -6.57
C SER A 613 -5.44 -12.47 -6.88
N ILE A 614 -6.29 -12.32 -5.84
CA ILE A 614 -7.63 -11.77 -5.97
C ILE A 614 -7.54 -10.27 -6.29
N CYS A 615 -6.71 -9.54 -5.53
CA CYS A 615 -6.57 -8.07 -5.61
C CYS A 615 -5.81 -7.60 -6.85
N TYR A 616 -4.77 -8.33 -7.22
CA TYR A 616 -3.78 -7.89 -8.21
C TYR A 616 -3.61 -8.90 -9.36
N GLY A 617 -4.35 -10.00 -9.37
CA GLY A 617 -4.22 -11.02 -10.39
C GLY A 617 -3.05 -11.99 -10.14
N PRO A 618 -3.04 -13.14 -10.82
CA PRO A 618 -2.11 -14.24 -10.54
C PRO A 618 -0.65 -13.97 -10.97
N GLN A 619 -0.43 -13.00 -11.87
CA GLN A 619 0.89 -12.63 -12.41
C GLN A 619 1.37 -11.27 -11.88
N CYS A 620 0.90 -10.88 -10.69
CA CYS A 620 1.34 -9.64 -10.04
C CYS A 620 2.72 -9.80 -9.39
N TYR A 621 3.38 -8.68 -9.13
CA TYR A 621 4.74 -8.68 -8.55
C TYR A 621 4.79 -9.36 -7.18
N LEU A 622 3.75 -9.23 -6.35
CA LEU A 622 3.68 -9.90 -5.04
C LEU A 622 3.59 -11.43 -5.18
N ALA A 623 2.83 -11.92 -6.18
CA ALA A 623 2.73 -13.35 -6.43
C ALA A 623 4.06 -13.91 -6.96
N ASP A 624 4.70 -13.19 -7.89
CA ASP A 624 6.04 -13.50 -8.40
C ASP A 624 7.07 -13.51 -7.25
N HIS A 625 7.00 -12.52 -6.35
CA HIS A 625 7.89 -12.42 -5.19
C HIS A 625 7.72 -13.57 -4.21
N VAL A 626 6.49 -13.92 -3.86
CA VAL A 626 6.21 -15.09 -3.01
C VAL A 626 6.75 -16.37 -3.66
N GLU A 627 6.61 -16.53 -4.98
CA GLU A 627 7.19 -17.67 -5.71
C GLU A 627 8.71 -17.74 -5.54
N ILE A 628 9.40 -16.62 -5.77
CA ILE A 628 10.85 -16.50 -5.62
C ILE A 628 11.26 -16.82 -4.18
N MET A 629 10.51 -16.34 -3.19
CA MET A 629 10.82 -16.55 -1.78
C MET A 629 10.60 -18.00 -1.34
N LEU A 630 9.54 -18.65 -1.80
CA LEU A 630 9.26 -20.06 -1.53
C LEU A 630 10.27 -20.97 -2.23
N HIS A 631 10.63 -20.69 -3.48
CA HIS A 631 11.67 -21.44 -4.19
C HIS A 631 13.07 -21.16 -3.66
N GLY A 632 13.34 -19.98 -3.11
CA GLY A 632 14.63 -19.66 -2.48
C GLY A 632 14.91 -20.43 -1.19
N PHE A 633 13.97 -21.26 -0.70
CA PHE A 633 14.21 -22.25 0.35
C PHE A 633 14.61 -23.63 -0.20
N LEU A 634 14.30 -23.90 -1.47
CA LEU A 634 14.58 -25.15 -2.19
C LEU A 634 15.94 -25.06 -2.88
#